data_AF-A0A1H4HJB5-F1
#
_entry.id   AF-A0A1H4HJB5-F1
#
_cell.length_a   1.000
_cell.length_b   1.000
_cell.length_c   1.000
_cell.angle_alpha   90.00
_cell.angle_beta   90.00
_cell.angle_gamma   90.00
#
_symmetry.space_group_name_H-M   'P 1'
#
loop_
_entity.id
_entity.type
_entity.pdbx_description
1 polymer ?
#
loop_
_entity_poly.entity_id
_entity_poly.type
_entity_poly.pdbx_seq_one_letter_code
_entity_poly.pdbx_strand_id
1 'polypeptide(L)'
;MGAAFLSSLPGEIIKPFISIFLLLLGVYIVLRFLFFDTTRVSSTAENIPMKKRFIYPLGALAGFLDAVGGGGWGPINTPVLLSRRGAVPRKVIGTVDTSEFAITISATLGFVLFLGWEQFQWIWVAAFMIGGVAAAPLAAWLVRIVPSFLLGVLAGGFIILTNVRTLLHSGNIPKELLLVIYGILLLGWIVAIITTIRKNLRFQRSEKFPMESSYEN
;
A
#
# COMPACT_ATOMS: atom_id res chain seq x y z
N MET A 1 -6.89 19.64 -4.06
CA MET A 1 -5.55 20.20 -3.80
C MET A 1 -4.43 19.31 -4.31
N GLY A 2 -4.39 18.01 -3.99
CA GLY A 2 -3.36 17.10 -4.54
C GLY A 2 -3.35 17.01 -6.06
N ALA A 3 -4.52 16.81 -6.68
CA ALA A 3 -4.64 16.87 -8.14
C ALA A 3 -4.19 18.23 -8.72
N ALA A 4 -4.56 19.34 -8.06
CA ALA A 4 -4.14 20.68 -8.48
C ALA A 4 -2.61 20.87 -8.44
N PHE A 5 -1.97 20.42 -7.37
CA PHE A 5 -0.51 20.46 -7.20
C PHE A 5 0.22 19.56 -8.20
N LEU A 6 -0.32 18.35 -8.44
CA LEU A 6 0.27 17.43 -9.42
C LEU A 6 0.11 17.96 -10.85
N SER A 7 -0.99 18.64 -11.14
CA SER A 7 -1.30 19.19 -12.47
C SER A 7 -0.52 20.47 -12.79
N SER A 8 -0.10 21.22 -11.76
CA SER A 8 0.65 22.48 -11.95
C SER A 8 2.17 22.30 -12.04
N LEU A 9 2.68 21.11 -11.75
CA LEU A 9 4.13 20.84 -11.72
C LEU A 9 4.60 20.13 -13.00
N PRO A 10 5.75 20.53 -13.58
CA PRO A 10 6.32 19.83 -14.72
C PRO A 10 6.55 18.35 -14.43
N GLY A 11 6.05 17.49 -15.31
CA GLY A 11 6.14 16.03 -15.17
C GLY A 11 7.57 15.52 -14.99
N GLU A 12 8.56 16.22 -15.55
CA GLU A 12 9.99 15.86 -15.45
C GLU A 12 10.54 16.05 -14.03
N ILE A 13 10.09 17.09 -13.33
CA ILE A 13 10.53 17.38 -11.96
C ILE A 13 9.78 16.47 -10.99
N ILE A 14 8.49 16.21 -11.21
CA ILE A 14 7.68 15.50 -10.20
C ILE A 14 7.87 13.99 -10.18
N LYS A 15 8.18 13.37 -11.33
CA LYS A 15 8.42 11.92 -11.45
C LYS A 15 9.40 11.36 -10.40
N PRO A 16 10.61 11.93 -10.22
CA PRO A 16 11.54 11.42 -9.20
C PRO A 16 11.03 11.61 -7.77
N PHE A 17 10.33 12.71 -7.45
CA PHE A 17 9.77 12.90 -6.11
C PHE A 17 8.70 11.86 -5.78
N ILE A 18 7.78 11.58 -6.71
CA ILE A 18 6.75 10.54 -6.55
C ILE A 18 7.43 9.18 -6.38
N SER A 19 8.44 8.87 -7.18
CA SER A 19 9.13 7.59 -7.07
C SER A 19 9.93 7.44 -5.77
N ILE A 20 10.56 8.49 -5.25
CA ILE A 20 11.18 8.46 -3.90
C ILE A 20 10.10 8.17 -2.85
N PHE A 21 8.98 8.88 -2.92
CA PHE A 21 7.86 8.69 -1.98
C PHE A 21 7.34 7.25 -2.02
N LEU A 22 7.07 6.71 -3.22
CA LEU A 22 6.60 5.35 -3.40
C LEU A 22 7.64 4.31 -2.98
N LEU A 23 8.93 4.56 -3.20
CA LEU A 23 10.01 3.70 -2.74
C LEU A 23 10.05 3.64 -1.21
N LEU A 24 9.99 4.80 -0.53
CA LEU A 24 9.91 4.87 0.92
C LEU A 24 8.67 4.14 1.46
N LEU A 25 7.52 4.33 0.80
CA LEU A 25 6.28 3.63 1.15
C LEU A 25 6.42 2.11 0.97
N GLY A 26 7.00 1.65 -0.14
CA GLY A 26 7.25 0.24 -0.40
C GLY A 26 8.17 -0.38 0.65
N VAL A 27 9.26 0.31 1.01
CA VAL A 27 10.18 -0.10 2.09
C VAL A 27 9.43 -0.17 3.41
N TYR A 28 8.64 0.85 3.75
CA TYR A 28 7.83 0.87 4.97
C TYR A 28 6.86 -0.32 5.04
N ILE A 29 6.16 -0.64 3.95
CA ILE A 29 5.24 -1.78 3.88
C ILE A 29 6.00 -3.09 4.10
N VAL A 30 7.13 -3.31 3.41
CA VAL A 30 7.94 -4.52 3.59
C VAL A 30 8.43 -4.65 5.02
N LEU A 31 9.00 -3.58 5.59
CA LEU A 31 9.46 -3.56 6.98
C LEU A 31 8.32 -3.82 7.97
N ARG A 32 7.16 -3.20 7.75
CA ARG A 32 5.98 -3.39 8.59
C ARG A 32 5.56 -4.86 8.62
N PHE A 33 5.47 -5.52 7.48
CA PHE A 33 5.04 -6.93 7.41
C PHE A 33 6.13 -7.91 7.84
N LEU A 34 7.41 -7.52 7.76
CA LEU A 34 8.54 -8.37 8.16
C LEU A 34 8.77 -8.32 9.67
N PHE A 35 8.78 -7.12 10.25
CA PHE A 35 9.14 -6.89 11.65
C PHE A 35 7.93 -6.90 12.59
N PHE A 36 6.78 -6.35 12.18
CA PHE A 36 5.59 -6.35 13.02
C PHE A 36 4.76 -7.60 12.71
N ASP A 37 4.46 -8.38 13.76
CA ASP A 37 3.64 -9.59 13.66
C ASP A 37 2.23 -9.28 13.18
N THR A 38 2.03 -9.39 11.87
CA THR A 38 0.73 -9.23 11.22
C THR A 38 -0.22 -10.39 11.50
N THR A 39 0.26 -11.51 12.06
CA THR A 39 -0.56 -12.60 12.58
C THR A 39 -1.53 -12.16 13.69
N ARG A 40 -1.23 -11.08 14.41
CA ARG A 40 -2.12 -10.51 15.45
C ARG A 40 -2.96 -9.33 14.99
N VAL A 41 -2.76 -8.84 13.77
CA VAL A 41 -3.43 -7.63 13.27
C VAL A 41 -4.87 -7.92 12.79
N SER A 42 -5.28 -9.19 12.75
CA SER A 42 -6.70 -9.55 12.65
C SER A 42 -7.49 -9.31 13.94
N SER A 43 -6.88 -8.97 15.08
CA SER A 43 -7.64 -8.94 16.35
C SER A 43 -7.21 -7.92 17.40
N THR A 44 -6.05 -7.28 17.34
CA THR A 44 -5.68 -6.35 18.43
C THR A 44 -4.71 -5.27 17.94
N ALA A 45 -5.24 -4.17 17.41
CA ALA A 45 -4.45 -2.95 17.21
C ALA A 45 -4.62 -2.07 18.45
N GLU A 46 -3.54 -1.98 19.21
CA GLU A 46 -3.38 -1.31 20.49
C GLU A 46 -3.66 0.20 20.42
N ASN A 47 -4.24 0.72 21.50
CA ASN A 47 -4.85 2.05 21.61
C ASN A 47 -3.81 3.19 21.53
N ILE A 48 -3.79 3.98 20.45
CA ILE A 48 -3.14 5.31 20.46
C ILE A 48 -4.23 6.40 20.35
N PRO A 49 -4.58 7.09 21.44
CA PRO A 49 -5.64 8.08 21.44
C PRO A 49 -5.20 9.36 20.70
N MET A 50 -5.60 9.53 19.43
CA MET A 50 -5.34 10.76 18.68
C MET A 50 -6.47 11.79 18.81
N LYS A 51 -6.12 13.02 19.22
CA LYS A 51 -7.04 14.16 19.35
C LYS A 51 -7.66 14.53 17.99
N LYS A 52 -8.96 14.85 17.96
CA LYS A 52 -9.74 15.25 16.76
C LYS A 52 -9.07 16.31 15.87
N ARG A 53 -8.22 17.19 16.43
CA ARG A 53 -7.49 18.24 15.71
C ARG A 53 -6.40 17.69 14.77
N PHE A 54 -5.90 16.48 15.00
CA PHE A 54 -4.92 15.81 14.14
C PHE A 54 -5.56 15.02 13.00
N ILE A 55 -6.88 14.80 13.00
CA ILE A 55 -7.59 13.99 12.00
C ILE A 55 -7.74 14.73 10.66
N TYR A 56 -8.01 16.03 10.71
CA TYR A 56 -8.15 16.87 9.50
C TYR A 56 -6.87 16.94 8.65
N PRO A 57 -5.68 17.25 9.19
CA PRO A 57 -4.45 17.25 8.40
C PRO A 57 -4.06 15.83 7.94
N LEU A 58 -4.33 14.80 8.74
CA LEU A 58 -4.10 13.41 8.33
C LEU A 58 -4.99 13.01 7.15
N GLY A 59 -6.26 13.41 7.15
CA GLY A 59 -7.19 13.14 6.04
C GLY A 59 -6.80 13.87 4.76
N ALA A 60 -6.31 15.10 4.87
CA ALA A 60 -5.78 15.85 3.73
C ALA A 60 -4.50 15.20 3.16
N LEU A 61 -3.59 14.74 4.04
CA LEU A 61 -2.40 14.03 3.63
C LEU A 61 -2.76 12.67 3.01
N ALA A 62 -3.69 11.93 3.60
CA ALA A 62 -4.18 10.66 3.06
C ALA A 62 -4.80 10.84 1.66
N GLY A 63 -5.66 11.84 1.45
CA GLY A 63 -6.24 12.12 0.14
C GLY A 63 -5.21 12.64 -0.89
N PHE A 64 -4.18 13.36 -0.44
CA PHE A 64 -3.04 13.75 -1.30
C PHE A 64 -2.24 12.52 -1.74
N LEU A 65 -1.91 11.65 -0.79
CA LEU A 65 -1.16 10.43 -1.04
C LEU A 65 -1.95 9.40 -1.85
N ASP A 66 -3.26 9.38 -1.72
CA ASP A 66 -4.17 8.57 -2.55
C ASP A 66 -4.17 9.05 -4.01
N ALA A 67 -4.25 10.37 -4.22
CA ALA A 67 -4.19 10.96 -5.55
C ALA A 67 -2.81 10.78 -6.24
N VAL A 68 -1.73 10.69 -5.47
CA VAL A 68 -0.35 10.53 -5.98
C VAL A 68 0.06 9.05 -6.12
N GLY A 69 -0.38 8.20 -5.20
CA GLY A 69 0.09 6.82 -5.05
C GLY A 69 -0.92 5.73 -5.43
N GLY A 70 -2.18 6.09 -5.67
CA GLY A 70 -3.23 5.19 -6.15
C GLY A 70 -3.79 4.24 -5.09
N GLY A 71 -4.94 4.60 -4.50
CA GLY A 71 -6.04 3.74 -4.02
C GLY A 71 -5.81 2.72 -2.90
N GLY A 72 -4.58 2.29 -2.61
CA GLY A 72 -4.29 1.04 -1.88
C GLY A 72 -4.20 1.14 -0.35
N TRP A 73 -4.73 2.19 0.27
CA TRP A 73 -4.46 2.53 1.67
C TRP A 73 -5.27 1.72 2.71
N GLY A 74 -6.15 0.82 2.28
CA GLY A 74 -7.01 -0.03 3.12
C GLY A 74 -6.29 -0.77 4.27
N PRO A 75 -5.14 -1.46 4.06
CA PRO A 75 -4.40 -2.15 5.13
C PRO A 75 -3.71 -1.20 6.15
N ILE A 76 -3.63 0.09 5.83
CA ILE A 76 -3.05 1.13 6.69
C ILE A 76 -4.17 1.84 7.48
N ASN A 77 -5.35 2.03 6.88
CA ASN A 77 -6.46 2.79 7.48
C ASN A 77 -7.43 1.93 8.32
N THR A 78 -7.63 0.67 7.94
CA THR A 78 -8.52 -0.28 8.66
C THR A 78 -8.14 -0.45 10.14
N PRO A 79 -6.85 -0.53 10.52
CA PRO A 79 -6.44 -0.58 11.94
C PRO A 79 -6.79 0.70 12.71
N VAL A 80 -6.75 1.86 12.05
CA VAL A 80 -6.98 3.18 12.69
C VAL A 80 -8.45 3.34 13.06
N LEU A 81 -9.38 2.86 12.23
CA LEU A 81 -10.81 3.09 12.44
C LEU A 81 -11.49 2.03 13.32
N LEU A 82 -10.96 0.80 13.35
CA LEU A 82 -11.39 -0.24 14.31
C LEU A 82 -10.93 0.04 15.75
N SER A 83 -10.02 1.00 15.96
CA SER A 83 -9.56 1.44 17.29
C SER A 83 -10.61 2.23 18.08
N ARG A 84 -11.77 2.60 17.49
CA ARG A 84 -12.86 3.25 18.21
C ARG A 84 -13.63 2.23 19.05
N ARG A 85 -13.68 2.45 20.38
CA ARG A 85 -14.56 1.70 21.29
C ARG A 85 -15.99 1.58 20.74
N GLY A 86 -16.49 0.36 20.60
CA GLY A 86 -17.86 0.06 20.18
C GLY A 86 -18.13 0.15 18.67
N ALA A 87 -17.10 0.29 17.83
CA ALA A 87 -17.27 0.36 16.38
C ALA A 87 -17.60 -1.01 15.80
N VAL A 88 -18.84 -1.17 15.31
CA VAL A 88 -19.26 -2.39 14.61
C VAL A 88 -18.44 -2.51 13.31
N PRO A 89 -17.71 -3.61 13.06
CA PRO A 89 -16.81 -3.74 11.91
C PRO A 89 -17.44 -3.38 10.57
N ARG A 90 -18.70 -3.80 10.32
CA ARG A 90 -19.46 -3.44 9.11
C ARG A 90 -19.64 -1.92 8.92
N LYS A 91 -19.78 -1.19 10.02
CA LYS A 91 -20.00 0.26 10.01
C LYS A 91 -18.71 1.00 9.70
N VAL A 92 -17.58 0.47 10.19
CA VAL A 92 -16.24 1.00 9.87
C VAL A 92 -15.93 0.78 8.39
N ILE A 93 -16.11 -0.43 7.88
CA ILE A 93 -15.84 -0.77 6.48
C ILE A 93 -16.68 0.10 5.54
N GLY A 94 -17.99 0.22 5.80
CA GLY A 94 -18.86 1.08 4.97
C GLY A 94 -18.47 2.57 5.00
N THR A 95 -18.00 3.09 6.14
CA THR A 95 -17.53 4.49 6.22
C THR A 95 -16.21 4.72 5.50
N VAL A 96 -15.33 3.71 5.47
CA VAL A 96 -14.06 3.77 4.71
C VAL A 96 -14.36 3.81 3.23
N ASP A 97 -15.16 2.87 2.76
CA ASP A 97 -15.54 2.75 1.34
C ASP A 97 -16.22 4.03 0.83
N THR A 98 -17.15 4.58 1.62
CA THR A 98 -17.78 5.88 1.29
C THR A 98 -16.77 7.03 1.21
N SER A 99 -15.75 7.01 2.08
CA SER A 99 -14.70 8.03 2.06
C SER A 99 -13.76 7.87 0.86
N GLU A 100 -13.38 6.63 0.52
CA GLU A 100 -12.57 6.32 -0.66
C GLU A 100 -13.29 6.73 -1.96
N PHE A 101 -14.60 6.49 -2.05
CA PHE A 101 -15.43 6.96 -3.15
C PHE A 101 -15.43 8.50 -3.24
N ALA A 102 -15.65 9.20 -2.13
CA ALA A 102 -15.68 10.66 -2.10
C ALA A 102 -14.31 11.27 -2.47
N ILE A 103 -13.21 10.67 -2.01
CA ILE A 103 -11.84 11.08 -2.35
C ILE A 103 -11.60 10.88 -3.85
N THR A 104 -12.01 9.73 -4.42
CA THR A 104 -11.83 9.40 -5.84
C THR A 104 -12.59 10.36 -6.76
N ILE A 105 -13.86 10.69 -6.43
CA ILE A 105 -14.63 11.69 -7.17
C ILE A 105 -13.94 13.05 -7.09
N SER A 106 -13.52 13.45 -5.89
CA SER A 106 -12.85 14.73 -5.68
C SER A 106 -11.53 14.83 -6.45
N ALA A 107 -10.76 13.74 -6.51
CA ALA A 107 -9.53 13.65 -7.29
C ALA A 107 -9.80 13.73 -8.79
N THR A 108 -10.77 12.96 -9.29
CA THR A 108 -11.19 12.98 -10.70
C THR A 108 -11.64 14.36 -11.15
N LEU A 109 -12.52 15.00 -10.38
CA LEU A 109 -12.96 16.38 -10.63
C LEU A 109 -11.78 17.36 -10.57
N GLY A 110 -10.88 17.20 -9.59
CA GLY A 110 -9.67 18.01 -9.50
C GLY A 110 -8.82 17.90 -10.77
N PHE A 111 -8.52 16.70 -11.24
CA PHE A 111 -7.75 16.52 -12.47
C PHE A 111 -8.46 17.14 -13.67
N VAL A 112 -9.78 16.95 -13.81
CA VAL A 112 -10.57 17.56 -14.88
C VAL A 112 -10.50 19.09 -14.86
N LEU A 113 -10.65 19.70 -13.69
CA LEU A 113 -10.64 21.16 -13.53
C LEU A 113 -9.26 21.79 -13.72
N PHE A 114 -8.19 21.11 -13.27
CA PHE A 114 -6.84 21.68 -13.26
C PHE A 114 -5.98 21.29 -14.48
N LEU A 115 -6.20 20.12 -15.11
CA LEU A 115 -5.53 19.76 -16.38
C LEU A 115 -6.31 20.23 -17.61
N GLY A 116 -7.63 20.37 -17.50
CA GLY A 116 -8.52 20.65 -18.63
C GLY A 116 -8.86 19.39 -19.44
N TRP A 117 -10.05 19.36 -20.05
CA TRP A 117 -10.56 18.20 -20.80
C TRP A 117 -9.74 17.80 -22.02
N GLU A 118 -9.02 18.75 -22.64
CA GLU A 118 -8.26 18.52 -23.86
C GLU A 118 -6.94 17.76 -23.64
N GLN A 119 -6.43 17.76 -22.40
CA GLN A 119 -5.19 17.04 -22.05
C GLN A 119 -5.43 15.55 -21.79
N PHE A 120 -6.70 15.13 -21.67
CA PHE A 120 -7.03 13.73 -21.44
C PHE A 120 -7.03 12.95 -22.74
N GLN A 121 -6.16 11.93 -22.79
CA GLN A 121 -6.22 10.93 -23.83
C GLN A 121 -7.32 9.92 -23.49
N TRP A 122 -8.55 10.20 -23.94
CA TRP A 122 -9.74 9.42 -23.63
C TRP A 122 -9.62 7.92 -23.96
N ILE A 123 -8.82 7.58 -24.99
CA ILE A 123 -8.51 6.18 -25.33
C ILE A 123 -7.77 5.47 -24.19
N TRP A 124 -6.76 6.12 -23.59
CA TRP A 124 -6.00 5.57 -22.47
C TRP A 124 -6.86 5.50 -21.22
N VAL A 125 -7.67 6.53 -20.95
CA VAL A 125 -8.62 6.54 -19.82
C VAL A 125 -9.58 5.34 -19.92
N ALA A 126 -10.21 5.15 -21.08
CA ALA A 126 -11.11 4.02 -21.31
C ALA A 126 -10.40 2.67 -21.20
N ALA A 127 -9.18 2.55 -21.75
CA ALA A 127 -8.37 1.34 -21.64
C ALA A 127 -8.02 1.01 -20.17
N PHE A 128 -7.64 2.00 -19.36
CA PHE A 128 -7.37 1.82 -17.93
C PHE A 128 -8.64 1.47 -17.15
N MET A 129 -9.79 2.07 -17.47
CA MET A 129 -11.07 1.74 -16.83
C MET A 129 -11.46 0.28 -17.10
N ILE A 130 -11.46 -0.14 -18.37
CA ILE A 130 -11.80 -1.51 -18.76
C ILE A 130 -10.80 -2.50 -18.16
N GLY A 131 -9.50 -2.20 -18.25
CA GLY A 131 -8.44 -3.01 -17.66
C GLY A 131 -8.59 -3.14 -16.14
N GLY A 132 -8.94 -2.07 -15.43
CA GLY A 132 -9.20 -2.08 -14.00
C GLY A 132 -10.42 -2.93 -13.62
N VAL A 133 -11.54 -2.78 -14.33
CA VAL A 133 -12.74 -3.60 -14.10
C VAL A 133 -12.46 -5.09 -14.36
N ALA A 134 -11.72 -5.42 -15.41
CA ALA A 134 -11.33 -6.80 -15.72
C ALA A 134 -10.31 -7.36 -14.71
N ALA A 135 -9.41 -6.53 -14.20
CA ALA A 135 -8.39 -6.93 -13.22
C ALA A 135 -8.97 -7.12 -11.81
N ALA A 136 -10.04 -6.43 -11.44
CA ALA A 136 -10.61 -6.49 -10.09
C ALA A 136 -11.05 -7.92 -9.66
N PRO A 137 -11.78 -8.70 -10.49
CA PRO A 137 -12.08 -10.11 -10.18
C PRO A 137 -10.83 -10.97 -10.01
N LEU A 138 -9.81 -10.76 -10.85
CA LEU A 138 -8.55 -11.49 -10.76
C LEU A 138 -7.81 -11.16 -9.46
N ALA A 139 -7.78 -9.90 -9.06
CA ALA A 139 -7.22 -9.46 -7.80
C ALA A 139 -7.96 -10.07 -6.61
N ALA A 140 -9.30 -10.07 -6.63
CA ALA A 140 -10.12 -10.70 -5.58
C ALA A 140 -9.86 -12.21 -5.47
N TRP A 141 -9.72 -12.89 -6.60
CA TRP A 141 -9.35 -14.31 -6.64
C TRP A 141 -7.94 -14.56 -6.10
N LEU A 142 -6.97 -13.71 -6.45
CA LEU A 142 -5.59 -13.82 -5.97
C LEU A 142 -5.51 -13.62 -4.45
N VAL A 143 -6.20 -12.63 -3.90
CA VAL A 143 -6.25 -12.35 -2.45
C VAL A 143 -6.87 -13.53 -1.69
N ARG A 144 -7.77 -14.30 -2.30
CA ARG A 144 -8.34 -15.51 -1.70
C ARG A 144 -7.32 -16.65 -1.58
N ILE A 145 -6.32 -16.71 -2.46
CA ILE A 145 -5.33 -17.79 -2.52
C ILE A 145 -4.08 -17.43 -1.73
N VAL A 146 -3.61 -16.20 -1.83
CA VAL A 146 -2.37 -15.77 -1.23
C VAL A 146 -2.60 -15.40 0.25
N PRO A 147 -1.80 -15.92 1.19
CA PRO A 147 -1.97 -15.59 2.60
C PRO A 147 -1.76 -14.09 2.88
N SER A 148 -2.61 -13.51 3.74
CA SER A 148 -2.60 -12.08 4.10
C SER A 148 -1.25 -11.55 4.58
N PHE A 149 -0.48 -12.36 5.31
CA PHE A 149 0.87 -12.01 5.78
C PHE A 149 1.87 -11.84 4.62
N LEU A 150 1.63 -12.47 3.47
CA LEU A 150 2.51 -12.42 2.31
C LEU A 150 2.15 -11.29 1.35
N LEU A 151 0.87 -10.90 1.28
CA LEU A 151 0.38 -9.84 0.38
C LEU A 151 1.17 -8.53 0.56
N GLY A 152 1.42 -8.11 1.79
CA GLY A 152 2.14 -6.86 2.07
C GLY A 152 3.58 -6.88 1.56
N VAL A 153 4.30 -7.99 1.77
CA VAL A 153 5.69 -8.14 1.31
C VAL A 153 5.75 -8.21 -0.22
N LEU A 154 4.78 -8.89 -0.85
CA LEU A 154 4.70 -8.96 -2.30
C LEU A 154 4.38 -7.60 -2.92
N ALA A 155 3.34 -6.91 -2.45
CA ALA A 155 2.96 -5.60 -2.95
C ALA A 155 4.07 -4.56 -2.70
N GLY A 156 4.63 -4.52 -1.49
CA GLY A 156 5.71 -3.59 -1.12
C GLY A 156 6.97 -3.77 -1.96
N GLY A 157 7.40 -5.02 -2.19
CA GLY A 157 8.55 -5.29 -3.07
C GLY A 157 8.27 -4.94 -4.54
N PHE A 158 7.06 -5.18 -5.04
CA PHE A 158 6.67 -4.75 -6.38
C PHE A 158 6.72 -3.22 -6.54
N ILE A 159 6.25 -2.48 -5.55
CA ILE A 159 6.36 -1.01 -5.51
C ILE A 159 7.82 -0.57 -5.55
N ILE A 160 8.70 -1.19 -4.74
CA ILE A 160 10.14 -0.86 -4.74
C ILE A 160 10.76 -1.12 -6.11
N LEU A 161 10.54 -2.30 -6.69
CA LEU A 161 11.12 -2.69 -7.98
C LEU A 161 10.68 -1.80 -9.14
N THR A 162 9.41 -1.42 -9.15
CA THR A 162 8.85 -0.56 -10.20
C THR A 162 9.35 0.88 -10.08
N ASN A 163 9.48 1.40 -8.86
CA ASN A 163 9.87 2.80 -8.63
C ASN A 163 11.38 3.04 -8.61
N VAL A 164 12.20 2.02 -8.28
CA VAL A 164 13.66 2.16 -8.39
C VAL A 164 14.06 2.42 -9.84
N ARG A 165 13.32 1.85 -10.82
CA ARG A 165 13.54 2.08 -12.25
C ARG A 165 13.52 3.56 -12.59
N THR A 166 12.52 4.27 -12.10
CA THR A 166 12.30 5.70 -12.38
C THR A 166 13.43 6.55 -11.83
N LEU A 167 13.93 6.25 -10.63
CA LEU A 167 15.06 6.97 -10.01
C LEU A 167 16.39 6.69 -10.68
N LEU A 168 16.63 5.44 -11.07
CA LEU A 168 17.88 5.06 -11.72
C LEU A 168 17.95 5.60 -13.16
N HIS A 169 16.82 5.71 -13.85
CA HIS A 169 16.77 6.29 -15.19
C HIS A 169 16.95 7.82 -15.17
N SER A 170 16.47 8.52 -14.13
CA SER A 170 16.72 9.97 -13.98
C SER A 170 18.17 10.29 -13.60
N GLY A 171 18.89 9.34 -13.00
CA GLY A 171 20.27 9.51 -12.53
C GLY A 171 21.37 9.22 -13.56
N ASN A 172 21.02 8.85 -14.80
CA ASN A 172 21.99 8.50 -15.87
C ASN A 172 23.02 7.42 -15.45
N ILE A 173 22.60 6.48 -14.59
CA ILE A 173 23.44 5.43 -14.01
C ILE A 173 23.80 4.39 -15.10
N PRO A 174 25.06 3.91 -15.18
CA PRO A 174 25.46 2.90 -16.15
C PRO A 174 24.70 1.57 -15.96
N LYS A 175 24.45 0.87 -17.06
CA LYS A 175 23.62 -0.37 -17.10
C LYS A 175 24.15 -1.49 -16.21
N GLU A 176 25.46 -1.54 -15.99
CA GLU A 176 26.12 -2.54 -15.13
C GLU A 176 25.73 -2.35 -13.67
N LEU A 177 25.79 -1.12 -13.16
CA LEU A 177 25.33 -0.76 -11.82
C LEU A 177 23.83 -0.98 -11.66
N LEU A 178 23.05 -0.74 -12.72
CA LEU A 178 21.61 -1.02 -12.72
C LEU A 178 21.34 -2.51 -12.48
N LEU A 179 21.99 -3.41 -13.22
CA LEU A 179 21.85 -4.86 -13.02
C LEU A 179 22.22 -5.28 -11.59
N VAL A 180 23.30 -4.73 -11.03
CA VAL A 180 23.72 -5.02 -9.65
C VAL A 180 22.66 -4.57 -8.64
N ILE A 181 22.12 -3.36 -8.78
CA ILE A 181 21.08 -2.84 -7.87
C ILE A 181 19.81 -3.68 -7.96
N TYR A 182 19.37 -4.05 -9.16
CA TYR A 182 18.22 -4.94 -9.34
C TYR A 182 18.47 -6.33 -8.74
N GLY A 183 19.69 -6.87 -8.89
CA GLY A 183 20.09 -8.12 -8.26
C GLY A 183 19.99 -8.07 -6.75
N ILE A 184 20.52 -7.00 -6.12
CA ILE A 184 20.44 -6.80 -4.66
C ILE A 184 18.99 -6.67 -4.20
N LEU A 185 18.16 -5.91 -4.91
CA LEU A 185 16.76 -5.71 -4.54
C LEU A 185 15.94 -7.00 -4.70
N LEU A 186 16.15 -7.76 -5.78
CA LEU A 186 15.50 -9.05 -5.95
C LEU A 186 15.92 -10.05 -4.88
N LEU A 187 17.21 -10.12 -4.56
CA LEU A 187 17.71 -10.96 -3.48
C LEU A 187 17.10 -10.55 -2.13
N GLY A 188 17.11 -9.25 -1.82
CA GLY A 188 16.50 -8.72 -0.60
C GLY A 188 15.00 -9.03 -0.51
N TRP A 189 14.28 -8.92 -1.63
CA TRP A 189 12.85 -9.23 -1.69
C TRP A 189 12.58 -10.72 -1.51
N ILE A 190 13.36 -11.60 -2.15
CA ILE A 190 13.29 -13.06 -1.96
C ILE A 190 13.58 -13.42 -0.50
N VAL A 191 14.61 -12.84 0.09
CA VAL A 191 14.95 -13.04 1.52
C VAL A 191 13.77 -12.63 2.39
N ALA A 192 13.18 -11.45 2.15
CA ALA A 192 12.01 -10.97 2.89
C ALA A 192 10.83 -11.97 2.80
N ILE A 193 10.50 -12.44 1.60
CA ILE A 193 9.45 -13.45 1.37
C ILE A 193 9.74 -14.73 2.17
N ILE A 194 10.96 -15.27 2.07
CA ILE A 194 11.37 -16.49 2.78
C ILE A 194 11.28 -16.30 4.29
N THR A 195 11.76 -15.16 4.81
CA THR A 195 11.71 -14.88 6.25
C THR A 195 10.28 -14.79 6.76
N THR A 196 9.37 -14.16 6.02
CA THR A 196 7.96 -14.05 6.40
C THR A 196 7.28 -15.42 6.39
N ILE A 197 7.54 -16.26 5.38
CA ILE A 197 7.01 -17.64 5.34
C ILE A 197 7.54 -18.46 6.52
N ARG A 198 8.85 -18.39 6.80
CA ARG A 198 9.47 -19.12 7.92
C ARG A 198 8.91 -18.69 9.27
N LYS A 199 8.71 -17.39 9.48
CA LYS A 199 8.13 -16.85 10.72
C LYS A 199 6.72 -17.40 10.96
N ASN A 200 5.89 -17.40 9.93
CA ASN A 200 4.50 -17.85 10.06
C ASN A 200 4.37 -19.40 10.19
N LEU A 201 5.23 -20.17 9.51
CA LEU A 201 5.28 -21.63 9.69
C LEU A 201 5.71 -22.03 11.11
N ARG A 202 6.66 -21.30 11.71
CA ARG A 202 7.06 -21.52 13.12
C ARG A 202 5.92 -21.21 14.09
N PHE A 203 5.18 -20.13 13.84
CA PHE A 203 4.05 -19.73 14.68
C PHE A 203 2.91 -20.77 14.70
N GLN A 204 2.53 -21.30 13.53
CA GLN A 204 1.53 -22.38 13.45
C GLN A 204 1.98 -23.68 14.11
N ARG A 205 3.30 -23.93 14.17
CA ARG A 205 3.87 -25.10 14.85
C ARG A 205 3.84 -24.95 16.37
N SER A 206 4.10 -23.76 16.91
CA SER A 206 4.00 -23.52 18.36
C SER A 206 2.57 -23.56 18.89
N GLU A 207 1.58 -23.16 18.08
CA GLU A 207 0.16 -23.17 18.50
C GLU A 207 -0.44 -24.58 18.54
N LYS A 208 0.07 -25.51 17.72
CA LYS A 208 -0.40 -26.91 17.69
C LYS A 208 0.14 -27.80 18.82
N PHE A 209 1.13 -27.36 19.59
CA PHE A 209 1.71 -28.14 20.69
C PHE A 209 1.76 -27.36 22.03
N PRO A 210 0.63 -26.98 22.66
CA PRO A 210 0.68 -26.27 23.95
C PRO A 210 0.72 -27.19 25.20
N MET A 211 0.41 -28.49 25.10
CA MET A 211 0.12 -29.30 26.30
C MET A 211 0.70 -30.72 26.21
N GLU A 212 1.99 -30.88 26.46
CA GLU A 212 2.55 -32.22 26.80
C GLU A 212 3.56 -32.19 27.95
N SER A 213 3.82 -31.03 28.58
CA SER A 213 4.75 -30.94 29.71
C SER A 213 4.14 -30.51 31.06
N SER A 214 2.81 -30.57 31.20
CA SER A 214 2.13 -30.19 32.46
C SER A 214 1.57 -31.37 33.27
N TYR A 215 1.93 -32.61 32.94
CA TYR A 215 1.54 -33.80 33.73
C TYR A 215 2.70 -34.50 34.46
N GLU A 216 3.92 -33.95 34.40
CA GLU A 216 5.06 -34.42 35.20
C GLU A 216 5.53 -33.28 36.10
N ASN A 217 4.93 -33.19 37.29
CA ASN A 217 5.55 -32.75 38.56
C ASN A 217 4.55 -32.93 39.71
#